data_AF-A0A431PSJ4-F1
#
_entry.id   AF-A0A431PSJ4-F1
#
_cell.length_a   1.000
_cell.length_b   1.000
_cell.length_c   1.000
_cell.angle_alpha   90.00
_cell.angle_beta   90.00
_cell.angle_gamma   90.00
#
_symmetry.space_group_name_H-M   'P 1'
#
loop_
_entity.id
_entity.type
_entity.pdbx_description
1 polymer ?
#
loop_
_entity_poly.entity_id
_entity_poly.type
_entity_poly.pdbx_seq_one_letter_code
_entity_poly.pdbx_strand_id
1 'polypeptide(L)'
;MTKHATPPKQEKQLLHLVFGGELETLDGVSFRDPSKLDIVGIYPDNESALAAWKAKAQSTVDNAHMRYFVVHLYKLLDPDHDKL
;
A
#
# COMPACT_ATOMS: atom_id res chain seq x y z
N MET A 1 11.57 -20.58 -40.95
CA MET A 1 11.64 -19.31 -40.18
C MET A 1 10.71 -19.45 -38.98
N THR A 2 11.13 -20.18 -37.96
CA THR A 2 10.33 -20.40 -36.74
C THR A 2 10.50 -19.19 -35.82
N LYS A 3 9.47 -18.34 -35.74
CA LYS A 3 9.45 -17.20 -34.83
C LYS A 3 9.32 -17.75 -33.40
N HIS A 4 10.36 -17.57 -32.59
CA HIS A 4 10.27 -17.78 -31.15
C HIS A 4 9.33 -16.69 -30.59
N ALA A 5 8.10 -17.06 -30.25
CA ALA A 5 7.23 -16.20 -29.46
C ALA A 5 7.73 -16.24 -28.02
N THR A 6 8.26 -15.12 -27.54
CA THR A 6 8.60 -14.92 -26.13
C THR A 6 7.33 -15.15 -25.29
N PRO A 7 7.36 -16.00 -24.24
CA PRO A 7 6.21 -16.15 -23.36
C PRO A 7 5.86 -14.78 -22.74
N PRO A 8 4.57 -14.47 -22.55
CA PRO A 8 4.17 -13.23 -21.91
C PRO A 8 4.83 -13.18 -20.54
N LYS A 9 5.61 -12.11 -20.30
CA LYS A 9 6.18 -11.81 -19.00
C LYS A 9 4.99 -11.73 -18.04
N GLN A 10 4.81 -12.74 -17.18
CA GLN A 10 3.84 -12.65 -16.10
C GLN A 10 4.22 -11.41 -15.30
N GLU A 11 3.48 -10.33 -15.50
CA GLU A 11 3.63 -9.15 -14.66
C GLU A 11 3.33 -9.63 -13.25
N LYS A 12 4.36 -9.64 -12.39
CA LYS A 12 4.22 -10.05 -11.00
C LYS A 12 3.00 -9.29 -10.47
N GLN A 13 1.99 -9.99 -9.97
CA GLN A 13 0.85 -9.35 -9.33
C GLN A 13 1.36 -8.64 -8.07
N LEU A 14 1.61 -7.34 -8.18
CA LEU A 14 2.11 -6.51 -7.09
C LEU A 14 0.90 -5.98 -6.33
N LEU A 15 0.49 -6.66 -5.26
CA LEU A 15 -0.61 -6.20 -4.43
C LEU A 15 -0.16 -5.00 -3.56
N HIS A 16 -0.99 -3.97 -3.51
CA HIS A 16 -0.77 -2.75 -2.73
C HIS A 16 -1.91 -2.57 -1.71
N LEU A 17 -1.58 -2.48 -0.42
CA LEU A 17 -2.55 -2.17 0.63
C LEU A 17 -2.54 -0.66 0.92
N VAL A 18 -3.70 -0.03 0.93
CA VAL A 18 -3.87 1.36 1.38
C VAL A 18 -4.64 1.35 2.70
N PHE A 19 -4.06 1.97 3.72
CA PHE A 19 -4.68 2.10 5.03
C PHE A 19 -4.21 3.38 5.71
N GLY A 20 -4.90 3.81 6.76
CA GLY A 20 -4.52 4.97 7.54
C GLY A 20 -5.15 4.99 8.92
N GLY A 21 -4.88 6.06 9.65
CA GLY A 21 -5.38 6.27 11.00
C GLY A 21 -4.74 7.50 11.62
N GLU A 22 -5.15 7.80 12.85
CA GLU A 22 -4.59 8.91 13.60
C GLU A 22 -3.26 8.51 14.24
N LEU A 23 -2.22 9.30 14.01
CA LEU A 23 -0.89 9.10 14.58
C LEU A 23 -0.74 9.74 15.96
N GLU A 24 0.10 9.15 16.81
CA GLU A 24 0.45 9.72 18.12
C GLU A 24 1.14 11.08 17.95
N THR A 25 2.07 11.15 16.99
CA THR A 25 2.87 12.34 16.67
C THR A 25 2.87 12.58 15.16
N LEU A 26 3.01 13.84 14.74
CA LEU A 26 2.99 14.23 13.33
C LEU A 26 4.14 13.62 12.50
N ASP A 27 5.31 13.43 13.13
CA ASP A 27 6.52 12.89 12.49
C ASP A 27 6.67 11.37 12.66
N GLY A 28 5.73 10.73 13.36
CA GLY A 28 5.79 9.32 13.72
C GLY A 28 5.11 8.41 12.69
N VAL A 29 5.16 7.11 12.98
CA VAL A 29 4.36 6.09 12.30
C VAL A 29 3.53 5.25 13.28
N SER A 30 3.52 5.64 14.57
CA SER A 30 2.74 4.99 15.61
C SER A 30 1.30 5.51 15.59
N PHE A 31 0.34 4.59 15.55
CA PHE A 31 -1.08 4.92 15.59
C PHE A 31 -1.57 5.07 17.03
N ARG A 32 -2.42 6.08 17.28
CA ARG A 32 -3.06 6.30 18.59
C ARG A 32 -3.95 5.14 19.02
N ASP A 33 -4.70 4.59 18.07
CA ASP A 33 -5.61 3.48 18.30
C ASP A 33 -5.59 2.53 17.09
N PRO A 34 -4.86 1.41 17.19
CA PRO A 34 -4.80 0.41 16.13
C PRO A 34 -6.17 -0.21 15.78
N SER A 35 -7.15 -0.13 16.69
CA SER A 35 -8.50 -0.65 16.45
C SER A 35 -9.33 0.25 15.53
N LYS A 36 -8.89 1.50 15.34
CA LYS A 36 -9.53 2.52 14.51
C LYS A 36 -8.83 2.75 13.18
N LEU A 37 -7.99 1.81 12.74
CA LEU A 37 -7.38 1.88 11.43
C LEU A 37 -8.44 1.87 10.34
N ASP A 38 -8.34 2.84 9.43
CA ASP A 38 -9.15 2.92 8.23
C ASP A 38 -8.48 2.10 7.13
N ILE A 39 -9.05 0.93 6.84
CA ILE A 39 -8.60 0.08 5.73
C ILE A 39 -9.32 0.54 4.47
N VAL A 40 -8.59 1.17 3.55
CA VAL A 40 -9.16 1.73 2.33
C VAL A 40 -9.37 0.63 1.28
N GLY A 41 -8.40 -0.26 1.12
CA GLY A 41 -8.51 -1.41 0.20
C GLY A 41 -7.17 -1.98 -0.25
N ILE A 42 -7.27 -3.04 -1.06
CA ILE A 42 -6.14 -3.70 -1.72
C ILE A 42 -6.26 -3.48 -3.23
N TYR A 43 -5.17 -3.08 -3.87
CA TYR A 43 -5.12 -2.65 -5.25
C TYR A 43 -4.10 -3.47 -6.06
N PRO A 44 -4.37 -3.74 -7.36
CA PRO A 44 -3.53 -4.58 -8.20
C PRO A 44 -2.31 -3.85 -8.77
N ASP A 45 -2.27 -2.53 -8.70
CA ASP A 45 -1.23 -1.69 -9.29
C ASP A 45 -0.95 -0.44 -8.42
N ASN A 46 0.18 0.22 -8.68
CA ASN A 46 0.62 1.37 -7.90
C ASN A 46 -0.24 2.62 -8.16
N GLU A 47 -0.74 2.80 -9.38
CA GLU A 47 -1.48 3.99 -9.78
C GLU A 47 -2.85 4.04 -9.08
N SER A 48 -3.57 2.92 -9.07
CA SER A 48 -4.86 2.80 -8.38
C SER A 48 -4.72 2.92 -6.86
N ALA A 49 -3.65 2.36 -6.28
CA ALA A 49 -3.33 2.53 -4.86
C ALA A 49 -3.01 4.00 -4.51
N LEU A 50 -2.20 4.67 -5.33
CA LEU A 50 -1.84 6.08 -5.14
C LEU A 50 -3.05 7.00 -5.27
N ALA A 51 -3.94 6.72 -6.23
CA ALA A 51 -5.19 7.47 -6.40
C ALA A 51 -6.09 7.35 -5.17
N ALA A 52 -6.26 6.14 -4.63
CA ALA A 52 -7.05 5.90 -3.42
C ALA A 52 -6.44 6.59 -2.19
N TRP A 53 -5.12 6.46 -2.00
CA TRP A 53 -4.39 7.15 -0.94
C TRP A 53 -4.58 8.67 -1.02
N LYS A 54 -4.41 9.25 -2.21
CA LYS A 54 -4.54 10.70 -2.43
C LYS A 54 -5.95 11.18 -2.10
N ALA A 55 -6.97 10.47 -2.56
CA ALA A 55 -8.36 10.83 -2.28
C ALA A 55 -8.65 10.83 -0.77
N LYS A 56 -8.20 9.79 -0.05
CA LYS A 56 -8.39 9.68 1.40
C LYS A 56 -7.59 10.71 2.19
N ALA A 57 -6.33 10.93 1.84
CA ALA A 57 -5.49 11.93 2.48
C ALA A 57 -6.01 13.37 2.27
N GLN A 58 -6.51 13.68 1.08
CA GLN A 58 -7.12 14.99 0.79
C GLN A 58 -8.44 15.20 1.53
N SER A 59 -9.21 14.13 1.74
CA SER A 59 -10.48 14.19 2.49
C SER A 59 -10.29 14.42 4.00
N THR A 60 -9.06 14.32 4.53
CA THR A 60 -8.78 14.45 5.96
C THR A 60 -7.81 15.58 6.26
N VAL A 61 -7.76 16.61 5.39
CA VAL A 61 -6.83 17.74 5.52
C VAL A 61 -7.02 18.54 6.83
N ASP A 62 -8.24 18.50 7.38
CA ASP A 62 -8.60 19.11 8.66
C ASP A 62 -8.03 18.37 9.88
N ASN A 63 -7.66 17.10 9.74
CA ASN A 63 -7.03 16.32 10.81
C ASN A 63 -5.53 16.13 10.54
N ALA A 64 -4.71 16.95 11.17
CA ALA A 64 -3.25 16.91 11.04
C ALA A 64 -2.62 15.55 11.44
N HIS A 65 -3.27 14.79 12.34
CA HIS A 65 -2.76 13.49 12.77
C HIS A 65 -3.20 12.35 11.87
N MET A 66 -4.18 12.57 10.99
CA MET A 66 -4.68 11.53 10.10
C MET A 66 -3.69 11.32 8.97
N ARG A 67 -3.10 10.12 8.92
CA ARG A 67 -2.13 9.77 7.89
C ARG A 67 -2.52 8.46 7.21
N TYR A 68 -2.40 8.44 5.89
CA TYR A 68 -2.57 7.26 5.06
C TYR A 68 -1.24 6.82 4.47
N PHE A 69 -1.10 5.51 4.29
CA PHE A 69 0.09 4.83 3.81
C PHE A 69 -0.29 3.85 2.70
N VAL A 70 0.67 3.62 1.79
CA VAL A 70 0.60 2.58 0.76
C VAL A 70 1.70 1.56 1.05
N VAL A 71 1.32 0.30 1.26
CA VAL A 71 2.26 -0.80 1.55
C VAL A 71 2.29 -1.79 0.40
N HIS A 72 3.51 -2.14 -0.01
CA HIS A 72 3.79 -3.13 -1.04
C HIS A 72 3.74 -4.54 -0.46
N LEU A 73 2.59 -5.22 -0.52
CA LEU A 73 2.41 -6.54 0.08
C LEU A 73 3.31 -7.61 -0.55
N TYR A 74 3.62 -7.49 -1.84
CA TYR A 74 4.49 -8.45 -2.53
C TYR A 74 5.92 -8.53 -1.97
N LYS A 75 6.41 -7.47 -1.30
CA LYS A 75 7.73 -7.48 -0.64
C LYS A 75 7.70 -8.23 0.69
N LEU A 76 6.53 -8.35 1.30
CA LEU A 76 6.32 -9.02 2.59
C LEU A 76 6.00 -10.50 2.42
N LEU A 77 5.45 -10.88 1.27
CA LEU A 77 5.05 -12.26 0.95
C LEU A 77 6.17 -13.10 0.32
N ASP A 78 7.38 -12.54 0.16
CA ASP A 78 8.53 -13.27 -0.36
C ASP A 78 9.23 -13.99 0.81
N PRO A 79 9.07 -15.33 0.95
CA PRO A 79 9.61 -16.08 2.09
C PRO A 79 11.14 -16.17 2.10
N ASP A 80 11.83 -15.82 1.00
CA ASP A 80 13.30 -15.78 0.93
C ASP A 80 13.88 -14.53 1.62
N HIS A 81 13.05 -13.57 2.01
CA HIS A 81 13.45 -12.42 2.83
C HIS A 81 13.49 -12.72 4.34
N ASP A 82 13.25 -13.98 4.73
CA ASP A 82 13.34 -14.48 6.10
C ASP A 82 14.64 -15.29 6.28
N LYS A 83 15.74 -14.58 6.52
CA LYS A 83 16.76 -15.11 7.45
C LYS A 83 16.52 -14.40 8.77
N LEU A 84 15.68 -15.01 9.61
CA LEU A 84 15.68 -14.81 11.06
C LEU A 84 17.09 -15.07 11.64
#